data_AF-A0A7K7U391-F1
#
_entry.id   AF-A0A7K7U391-F1
#
_cell.length_a   1.000
_cell.length_b   1.000
_cell.length_c   1.000
_cell.angle_alpha   90.00
_cell.angle_beta   90.00
_cell.angle_gamma   90.00
#
_symmetry.space_group_name_H-M   'P 1'
#
loop_
_entity.id
_entity.type
_entity.pdbx_description
1 polymer ?
#
loop_
_entity_poly.entity_id
_entity_poly.type
_entity_poly.pdbx_seq_one_letter_code
_entity_poly.pdbx_strand_id
1 'polypeptide(L)'
;SENTYLCQIYNLTLLCTEDYIVEPQSVQFLVQHGFDFNKQYSQGIPYHKGNDKGNENQRQSVRTFFLELIRAKKPLILHNGLIDLVFLYQCFYAHLPDNLGTFTADLSEMFPAGIYDTKYASEFETRFVASYLEYAYKKCKRENCKLKDCSAQHLTVEFCNYPANMSHYIDYRHCSLEEESHNVGEGNKVPVCEKFSAYGWCPKGMKCPQSHNIDLIIDEDDKLWEEKRKKRKHKWKRRKNTEEPAKAFEEESSGKEMDLAQNGEEGPPRKQSCYEPAAATELAEIIPNTEGTTLENSTDMEPETEVACAAEKEKETHGPPSQGGTHRAGFDAFMTGYVMAYVWMLKKGKNTDAGTGPWLPDCHNKLYLSGKSVPLQIVKSLFSKSSKAHSQKMKLAWASG
;
A
#
# COMPACT_ATOMS: atom_id res chain seq x y z
N SER A 1 -27.81 -0.17 5.11
CA SER A 1 -27.76 -1.33 6.03
C SER A 1 -26.61 -1.10 7.01
N GLU A 2 -26.41 -1.96 8.02
CA GLU A 2 -25.39 -1.76 9.08
C GLU A 2 -23.94 -1.72 8.57
N ASN A 3 -23.68 -2.21 7.33
CA ASN A 3 -22.36 -2.21 6.69
C ASN A 3 -22.36 -1.50 5.34
N THR A 4 -23.18 -0.45 5.19
CA THR A 4 -23.12 0.43 4.02
C THR A 4 -22.15 1.58 4.28
N TYR A 5 -21.21 1.80 3.37
CA TYR A 5 -20.29 2.94 3.40
C TYR A 5 -20.55 3.87 2.22
N LEU A 6 -20.69 5.17 2.51
CA LEU A 6 -20.66 6.20 1.49
C LEU A 6 -19.20 6.58 1.21
N CYS A 7 -18.76 6.42 -0.03
CA CYS A 7 -17.40 6.64 -0.46
C CYS A 7 -17.28 7.88 -1.36
N GLN A 8 -16.28 8.71 -1.09
CA GLN A 8 -15.86 9.83 -1.93
C GLN A 8 -14.35 9.74 -2.12
N ILE A 9 -13.91 9.83 -3.38
CA ILE A 9 -12.51 9.65 -3.76
C ILE A 9 -12.04 10.96 -4.38
N TYR A 10 -10.91 11.46 -3.91
CA TYR A 10 -10.31 12.70 -4.40
C TYR A 10 -8.91 12.40 -4.94
N ASN A 11 -8.62 12.90 -6.14
CA ASN A 11 -7.26 12.93 -6.69
C ASN A 11 -6.73 14.36 -6.61
N LEU A 12 -5.74 14.59 -5.75
CA LEU A 12 -5.09 15.88 -5.64
C LEU A 12 -3.80 15.86 -6.45
N THR A 13 -3.73 16.67 -7.51
CA THR A 13 -2.50 16.86 -8.29
C THR A 13 -1.69 17.99 -7.66
N LEU A 14 -0.52 17.67 -7.12
CA LEU A 14 0.31 18.60 -6.36
C LEU A 14 1.65 18.85 -7.07
N LEU A 15 2.21 20.05 -6.91
CA LEU A 15 3.50 20.43 -7.49
C LEU A 15 4.41 21.03 -6.41
N CYS A 16 5.58 20.43 -6.21
CA CYS A 16 6.56 20.97 -5.28
C CYS A 16 7.22 22.22 -5.87
N THR A 17 7.27 23.31 -5.10
CA THR A 17 7.89 24.59 -5.53
C THR A 17 9.40 24.65 -5.25
N GLU A 18 9.99 23.56 -4.79
CA GLU A 18 11.40 23.45 -4.42
C GLU A 18 12.04 22.30 -5.18
N ASP A 19 13.36 22.33 -5.36
CA ASP A 19 14.08 21.26 -6.04
C ASP A 19 13.83 19.89 -5.40
N TYR A 20 13.70 18.87 -6.26
CA TYR A 20 13.45 17.50 -5.84
C TYR A 20 14.10 16.50 -6.80
N ILE A 21 14.30 15.29 -6.30
CA ILE A 21 14.92 14.18 -7.02
C ILE A 21 13.80 13.32 -7.60
N VAL A 22 13.99 12.87 -8.84
CA VAL A 22 13.13 11.89 -9.50
C VAL A 22 13.89 10.61 -9.77
N GLU A 23 13.22 9.47 -9.56
CA GLU A 23 13.72 8.18 -9.96
C GLU A 23 13.12 7.81 -11.33
N PRO A 24 13.94 7.59 -12.38
CA PRO A 24 13.43 7.35 -13.74
C PRO A 24 12.47 6.17 -13.84
N GLN A 25 12.74 5.07 -13.12
CA GLN A 25 11.89 3.88 -13.13
C GLN A 25 10.50 4.16 -12.54
N SER A 26 10.44 4.93 -11.45
CA SER A 26 9.18 5.35 -10.82
C SER A 26 8.37 6.28 -11.73
N VAL A 27 9.03 7.23 -12.42
CA VAL A 27 8.38 8.10 -13.40
C VAL A 27 7.82 7.28 -14.58
N GLN A 28 8.62 6.36 -15.13
CA GLN A 28 8.17 5.48 -16.22
C GLN A 28 6.96 4.65 -15.80
N PHE A 29 6.98 4.09 -14.59
CA PHE A 29 5.84 3.36 -14.03
C PHE A 29 4.59 4.24 -13.97
N LEU A 30 4.69 5.46 -13.46
CA LEU A 30 3.56 6.39 -13.38
C LEU A 30 2.99 6.73 -14.77
N VAL A 31 3.85 6.99 -15.77
CA VAL A 31 3.42 7.22 -17.16
C VAL A 31 2.67 6.02 -17.72
N GLN A 32 3.20 4.81 -17.52
CA GLN A 32 2.57 3.56 -17.99
C GLN A 32 1.18 3.33 -17.37
N HIS A 33 0.95 3.84 -16.16
CA HIS A 33 -0.34 3.76 -15.47
C HIS A 33 -1.23 5.00 -15.69
N GLY A 34 -0.82 5.89 -16.61
CA GLY A 34 -1.62 7.02 -17.08
C GLY A 34 -1.63 8.21 -16.13
N PHE A 35 -0.56 8.41 -15.35
CA PHE A 35 -0.31 9.66 -14.65
C PHE A 35 0.05 10.76 -15.66
N ASP A 36 -0.57 11.93 -15.49
CA ASP A 36 -0.40 13.07 -16.40
C ASP A 36 0.55 14.11 -15.80
N PHE A 37 1.83 14.01 -16.17
CA PHE A 37 2.84 14.99 -15.75
C PHE A 37 2.60 16.37 -16.34
N ASN A 38 2.04 16.47 -17.56
CA ASN A 38 1.73 17.79 -18.16
C ASN A 38 0.68 18.52 -17.31
N LYS A 39 -0.35 17.81 -16.85
CA LYS A 39 -1.32 18.34 -15.90
C LYS A 39 -0.67 18.71 -14.57
N GLN A 40 0.27 17.90 -14.05
CA GLN A 40 0.97 18.22 -12.81
C GLN A 40 1.79 19.51 -12.91
N TYR A 41 2.59 19.68 -13.96
CA TYR A 41 3.43 20.86 -14.12
C TYR A 41 2.65 22.12 -14.51
N SER A 42 1.52 21.98 -15.23
CA SER A 42 0.72 23.13 -15.65
C SER A 42 -0.35 23.57 -14.64
N GLN A 43 -0.91 22.64 -13.87
CA GLN A 43 -2.10 22.87 -13.02
C GLN A 43 -1.94 22.33 -11.59
N GLY A 44 -0.78 21.76 -11.23
CA GLY A 44 -0.56 21.19 -9.91
C GLY A 44 -0.67 22.23 -8.79
N ILE A 45 -1.34 21.87 -7.71
CA ILE A 45 -1.48 22.73 -6.53
C ILE A 45 -0.09 22.90 -5.89
N PRO A 46 0.42 24.14 -5.79
CA PRO A 46 1.77 24.38 -5.30
C PRO A 46 1.88 24.05 -3.81
N TYR A 47 3.01 23.46 -3.42
CA TYR A 47 3.37 23.27 -2.01
C TYR A 47 4.88 23.36 -1.80
N HIS A 48 5.28 23.63 -0.56
CA HIS A 48 6.68 23.66 -0.13
C HIS A 48 6.89 22.71 1.05
N LYS A 49 8.12 22.22 1.20
CA LYS A 49 8.48 21.24 2.22
C LYS A 49 8.87 21.95 3.53
N GLY A 50 8.82 21.20 4.64
CA GLY A 50 9.32 21.62 5.94
C GLY A 50 8.33 22.46 6.74
N ASN A 51 8.89 23.38 7.53
CA ASN A 51 8.15 24.24 8.46
C ASN A 51 7.40 25.36 7.73
N ASP A 52 6.33 25.86 8.35
CA ASP A 52 5.55 26.98 7.79
C ASP A 52 6.43 28.23 7.64
N LYS A 53 6.30 28.93 6.50
CA LYS A 53 7.14 30.10 6.17
C LYS A 53 6.64 31.43 6.74
N GLY A 54 5.57 31.42 7.54
CA GLY A 54 5.03 32.59 8.27
C GLY A 54 4.39 33.69 7.42
N ASN A 55 4.61 33.68 6.10
CA ASN A 55 4.10 34.63 5.10
C ASN A 55 3.04 34.00 4.18
N GLU A 56 2.41 32.91 4.62
CA GLU A 56 1.40 32.19 3.84
C GLU A 56 0.09 33.00 3.77
N ASN A 57 0.01 33.90 2.78
CA ASN A 57 -1.19 34.69 2.49
C ASN A 57 -2.35 33.85 1.91
N GLN A 58 -2.10 32.58 1.57
CA GLN A 58 -3.07 31.70 0.96
C GLN A 58 -3.90 31.01 2.06
N ARG A 59 -5.15 31.46 2.24
CA ARG A 59 -6.10 30.85 3.20
C ARG A 59 -6.43 29.39 2.89
N GLN A 60 -6.18 28.93 1.65
CA GLN A 60 -6.52 27.59 1.17
C GLN A 60 -5.27 26.97 0.53
N SER A 61 -4.48 26.26 1.32
CA SER A 61 -3.32 25.47 0.85
C SER A 61 -3.51 23.98 1.18
N VAL A 62 -2.73 23.11 0.53
CA VAL A 62 -2.72 21.67 0.87
C VAL A 62 -2.27 21.44 2.33
N ARG A 63 -1.46 22.35 2.89
CA ARG A 63 -1.05 22.32 4.31
C ARG A 63 -2.23 22.59 5.22
N THR A 64 -3.07 23.58 4.89
CA THR A 64 -4.33 23.84 5.62
C THR A 64 -5.28 22.65 5.50
N PHE A 65 -5.42 22.06 4.31
CA PHE A 65 -6.22 20.85 4.11
C PHE A 65 -5.72 19.68 4.99
N PHE A 66 -4.41 19.45 5.04
CA PHE A 66 -3.82 18.40 5.89
C PHE A 66 -4.07 18.66 7.38
N LEU A 67 -4.02 19.93 7.83
CA LEU A 67 -4.39 20.29 9.20
C LEU A 67 -5.88 20.00 9.50
N GLU A 68 -6.79 20.17 8.53
CA GLU A 68 -8.19 19.78 8.69
C GLU A 68 -8.36 18.26 8.85
N LEU A 69 -7.56 17.45 8.16
CA LEU A 69 -7.56 15.99 8.35
C LEU A 69 -7.18 15.62 9.79
N ILE A 70 -6.19 16.31 10.37
CA ILE A 70 -5.76 16.13 11.77
C ILE A 70 -6.89 16.57 12.73
N ARG A 71 -7.51 17.73 12.48
CA ARG A 71 -8.62 18.26 13.29
C ARG A 71 -9.84 17.36 13.30
N ALA A 72 -10.07 16.60 12.23
CA ALA A 72 -11.19 15.66 12.14
C ALA A 72 -11.10 14.51 13.17
N LYS A 73 -9.89 14.24 13.72
CA LYS A 73 -9.65 13.17 14.72
C LYS A 73 -10.22 11.81 14.28
N LYS A 74 -10.20 11.55 12.98
CA LYS A 74 -10.62 10.28 12.37
C LYS A 74 -9.42 9.36 12.20
N PRO A 75 -9.64 8.03 12.19
CA PRO A 75 -8.55 7.10 11.95
C PRO A 75 -7.95 7.32 10.56
N LEU A 76 -6.62 7.26 10.47
CA LEU A 76 -5.90 7.32 9.21
C LEU A 76 -5.60 5.90 8.74
N ILE A 77 -5.95 5.59 7.49
CA ILE A 77 -5.79 4.25 6.91
C ILE A 77 -4.87 4.36 5.71
N LEU A 78 -3.86 3.50 5.68
CA LEU A 78 -2.83 3.46 4.64
C LEU A 78 -2.59 1.99 4.23
N HIS A 79 -1.79 1.78 3.18
CA HIS A 79 -1.31 0.46 2.79
C HIS A 79 0.21 0.49 2.64
N ASN A 80 0.95 -0.18 3.52
CA ASN A 80 2.41 -0.09 3.57
C ASN A 80 2.89 1.37 3.78
N GLY A 81 2.24 2.06 4.73
CA GLY A 81 2.12 3.52 4.75
C GLY A 81 3.29 4.32 5.32
N LEU A 82 4.43 3.69 5.62
CA LEU A 82 5.55 4.38 6.29
C LEU A 82 6.05 5.57 5.45
N ILE A 83 6.30 5.33 4.16
CA ILE A 83 6.83 6.35 3.25
C ILE A 83 5.78 7.44 3.01
N ASP A 84 4.49 7.07 2.89
CA ASP A 84 3.40 8.03 2.80
C ASP A 84 3.39 8.98 4.00
N LEU A 85 3.52 8.46 5.22
CA LEU A 85 3.55 9.29 6.43
C LEU A 85 4.76 10.21 6.49
N VAL A 86 5.93 9.74 6.05
CA VAL A 86 7.15 10.56 5.97
C VAL A 86 6.92 11.73 5.01
N PHE A 87 6.36 11.47 3.82
CA PHE A 87 6.06 12.54 2.86
C PHE A 87 4.92 13.46 3.31
N LEU A 88 3.84 12.92 3.87
CA LEU A 88 2.74 13.74 4.43
C LEU A 88 3.28 14.69 5.51
N TYR A 89 4.17 14.20 6.37
CA TYR A 89 4.80 15.01 7.40
C TYR A 89 5.72 16.08 6.78
N GLN A 90 6.70 15.68 5.97
CA GLN A 90 7.70 16.59 5.39
C GLN A 90 7.07 17.63 4.44
N CYS A 91 6.11 17.21 3.62
CA CYS A 91 5.54 18.07 2.58
C CYS A 91 4.45 18.98 3.12
N PHE A 92 3.63 18.51 4.08
CA PHE A 92 2.40 19.22 4.44
C PHE A 92 2.31 19.64 5.91
N TYR A 93 3.23 19.18 6.76
CA TYR A 93 3.17 19.41 8.20
C TYR A 93 4.36 20.21 8.72
N ALA A 94 5.55 19.62 8.79
CA ALA A 94 6.73 20.22 9.39
C ALA A 94 8.01 19.57 8.86
N HIS A 95 9.17 20.13 9.18
CA HIS A 95 10.44 19.46 8.92
C HIS A 95 10.53 18.16 9.72
N LEU A 96 10.91 17.07 9.07
CA LEU A 96 11.04 15.75 9.69
C LEU A 96 11.94 15.81 10.95
N PRO A 97 11.54 15.16 12.05
CA PRO A 97 12.39 15.08 13.23
C PRO A 97 13.64 14.24 12.98
N ASP A 98 14.76 14.62 13.60
CA ASP A 98 16.04 13.89 13.50
C ASP A 98 16.01 12.45 14.05
N ASN A 99 14.99 12.14 14.87
CA ASN A 99 14.89 10.84 15.53
C ASN A 99 13.50 10.22 15.35
N LEU A 100 13.50 8.90 15.16
CA LEU A 100 12.27 8.12 14.94
C LEU A 100 11.28 8.26 16.11
N GLY A 101 11.76 8.32 17.35
CA GLY A 101 10.90 8.42 18.54
C GLY A 101 10.08 9.71 18.59
N THR A 102 10.65 10.84 18.15
CA THR A 102 9.94 12.11 18.01
C THR A 102 8.94 12.03 16.85
N PHE A 103 9.33 11.42 15.72
CA PHE A 103 8.41 11.22 14.60
C PHE A 103 7.19 10.39 14.99
N THR A 104 7.37 9.25 15.67
CA THR A 104 6.25 8.40 16.12
C THR A 104 5.43 9.07 17.22
N ALA A 105 6.06 9.86 18.10
CA ALA A 105 5.35 10.65 19.10
C ALA A 105 4.43 11.69 18.45
N ASP A 106 4.95 12.46 17.49
CA ASP A 106 4.17 13.46 16.75
C ASP A 106 3.00 12.79 16.02
N LEU A 107 3.25 11.72 15.25
CA LEU A 107 2.21 10.98 14.53
C LEU A 107 1.11 10.43 15.46
N SER A 108 1.49 9.90 16.63
CA SER A 108 0.52 9.37 17.60
C SER A 108 -0.40 10.44 18.18
N GLU A 109 0.10 11.67 18.32
CA GLU A 109 -0.68 12.82 18.76
C GLU A 109 -1.51 13.43 17.62
N MET A 110 -1.01 13.40 16.38
CA MET A 110 -1.73 13.88 15.19
C MET A 110 -3.01 13.06 14.93
N PHE A 111 -2.96 11.74 15.12
CA PHE A 111 -4.06 10.83 14.79
C PHE A 111 -4.52 10.02 16.01
N PRO A 112 -5.27 10.65 16.95
CA PRO A 112 -5.64 10.00 18.21
C PRO A 112 -6.61 8.82 18.06
N ALA A 113 -7.34 8.73 16.94
CA ALA A 113 -8.18 7.58 16.62
C ALA A 113 -7.40 6.38 16.03
N GLY A 114 -6.09 6.55 15.87
CA GLY A 114 -5.16 5.53 15.41
C GLY A 114 -4.83 5.60 13.92
N ILE A 115 -3.66 5.05 13.61
CA ILE A 115 -3.19 4.81 12.24
C ILE A 115 -3.25 3.31 11.98
N TYR A 116 -3.83 2.92 10.85
CA TYR A 116 -4.02 1.52 10.45
C TYR A 116 -3.36 1.25 9.11
N ASP A 117 -2.52 0.21 9.06
CA ASP A 117 -1.90 -0.27 7.84
C ASP A 117 -2.59 -1.54 7.35
N THR A 118 -3.25 -1.43 6.18
CA THR A 118 -4.00 -2.54 5.59
C THR A 118 -3.11 -3.67 5.09
N LYS A 119 -1.83 -3.43 4.84
CA LYS A 119 -0.86 -4.50 4.55
C LYS A 119 -0.60 -5.33 5.80
N TYR A 120 -0.43 -4.67 6.95
CA TYR A 120 -0.32 -5.32 8.25
C TYR A 120 -1.59 -6.11 8.60
N ALA A 121 -2.77 -5.49 8.45
CA ALA A 121 -4.04 -6.17 8.67
C ALA A 121 -4.19 -7.40 7.74
N SER A 122 -3.82 -7.27 6.46
CA SER A 122 -3.90 -8.39 5.52
C SER A 122 -2.98 -9.55 5.91
N GLU A 123 -1.76 -9.27 6.38
CA GLU A 123 -0.80 -10.34 6.71
C GLU A 123 -1.03 -10.97 8.08
N PHE A 124 -1.42 -10.19 9.08
CA PHE A 124 -1.48 -10.64 10.47
C PHE A 124 -2.91 -10.88 10.97
N GLU A 125 -3.88 -10.08 10.51
CA GLU A 125 -5.27 -10.13 10.98
C GLU A 125 -6.12 -11.11 10.17
N THR A 126 -6.20 -10.92 8.85
CA THR A 126 -6.90 -11.84 7.95
C THR A 126 -6.03 -13.03 7.56
N ARG A 127 -4.70 -12.85 7.66
CA ARG A 127 -3.69 -13.79 7.21
C ARG A 127 -3.93 -14.16 5.77
N PHE A 128 -3.76 -13.26 4.83
CA PHE A 128 -3.76 -13.58 3.40
C PHE A 128 -2.42 -14.19 2.97
N VAL A 129 -2.42 -14.95 1.88
CA VAL A 129 -1.19 -15.57 1.32
C VAL A 129 -0.23 -14.49 0.80
N ALA A 130 -0.78 -13.45 0.16
CA ALA A 130 -0.08 -12.25 -0.25
C ALA A 130 -0.79 -11.01 0.31
N SER A 131 -0.06 -9.91 0.44
CA SER A 131 -0.53 -8.70 1.11
C SER A 131 -0.33 -7.41 0.29
N TYR A 132 0.03 -7.51 -0.99
CA TYR A 132 0.01 -6.34 -1.88
C TYR A 132 -1.43 -5.89 -2.15
N LEU A 133 -1.63 -4.58 -2.33
CA LEU A 133 -2.93 -3.93 -2.26
C LEU A 133 -3.98 -4.56 -3.19
N GLU A 134 -3.63 -4.79 -4.46
CA GLU A 134 -4.57 -5.33 -5.44
C GLU A 134 -5.01 -6.76 -5.09
N TYR A 135 -4.10 -7.62 -4.62
CA TYR A 135 -4.46 -8.95 -4.13
C TYR A 135 -5.40 -8.86 -2.94
N ALA A 136 -5.06 -8.05 -1.93
CA ALA A 136 -5.87 -7.90 -0.73
C ALA A 136 -7.29 -7.40 -1.08
N TYR A 137 -7.39 -6.41 -1.97
CA TYR A 137 -8.66 -5.88 -2.45
C TYR A 137 -9.47 -6.93 -3.22
N LYS A 138 -8.88 -7.58 -4.23
CA LYS A 138 -9.56 -8.62 -5.02
C LYS A 138 -10.04 -9.77 -4.14
N LYS A 139 -9.22 -10.20 -3.18
CA LYS A 139 -9.55 -11.23 -2.20
C LYS A 139 -10.76 -10.83 -1.35
N CYS A 140 -10.72 -9.64 -0.73
CA CYS A 140 -11.85 -9.10 0.04
C CYS A 140 -13.13 -8.98 -0.81
N LYS A 141 -13.02 -8.45 -2.04
CA LYS A 141 -14.15 -8.26 -2.96
C LYS A 141 -14.80 -9.59 -3.32
N ARG A 142 -14.01 -10.60 -3.70
CA ARG A 142 -14.48 -11.95 -4.04
C ARG A 142 -15.18 -12.63 -2.86
N GLU A 143 -14.60 -12.53 -1.66
CA GLU A 143 -15.22 -13.08 -0.45
C GLU A 143 -16.51 -12.33 -0.07
N ASN A 144 -16.53 -11.01 -0.23
CA ASN A 144 -17.73 -10.21 -0.03
C ASN A 144 -18.85 -10.57 -1.00
N CYS A 145 -18.54 -10.85 -2.28
CA CYS A 145 -19.52 -11.35 -3.25
C CYS A 145 -20.11 -12.70 -2.81
N LYS A 146 -19.28 -13.65 -2.37
CA LYS A 146 -19.76 -14.94 -1.82
C LYS A 146 -20.69 -14.75 -0.63
N LEU A 147 -20.38 -13.80 0.26
CA LEU A 147 -21.25 -13.47 1.40
C LEU A 147 -22.58 -12.87 0.94
N LYS A 148 -22.55 -11.97 -0.05
CA LYS A 148 -23.74 -11.38 -0.66
C LYS A 148 -24.63 -12.44 -1.31
N ASP A 149 -24.06 -13.35 -2.08
CA ASP A 149 -24.79 -14.42 -2.78
C ASP A 149 -25.44 -15.41 -1.79
N CYS A 150 -24.75 -15.67 -0.68
CA CYS A 150 -25.29 -16.47 0.43
C CYS A 150 -26.27 -15.69 1.33
N SER A 151 -26.65 -14.45 0.98
CA SER A 151 -27.48 -13.55 1.80
C SER A 151 -26.95 -13.36 3.24
N ALA A 152 -25.63 -13.51 3.42
CA ALA A 152 -24.96 -13.27 4.69
C ALA A 152 -24.63 -11.78 4.88
N GLN A 153 -24.15 -11.42 6.06
CA GLN A 153 -23.64 -10.08 6.33
C GLN A 153 -22.49 -9.74 5.38
N HIS A 154 -22.66 -8.67 4.60
CA HIS A 154 -21.71 -8.23 3.58
C HIS A 154 -21.57 -6.69 3.58
N LEU A 155 -20.47 -6.23 2.99
CA LEU A 155 -20.12 -4.83 2.81
C LEU A 155 -20.80 -4.29 1.55
N THR A 156 -21.42 -3.12 1.66
CA THR A 156 -21.98 -2.37 0.54
C THR A 156 -21.30 -1.01 0.47
N VAL A 157 -20.93 -0.57 -0.74
CA VAL A 157 -20.35 0.75 -0.96
C VAL A 157 -21.25 1.53 -1.91
N GLU A 158 -21.55 2.75 -1.51
CA GLU A 158 -22.31 3.73 -2.28
C GLU A 158 -21.42 4.92 -2.62
N PHE A 159 -21.70 5.58 -3.73
CA PHE A 159 -20.97 6.78 -4.15
C PHE A 159 -21.91 7.98 -4.15
N CYS A 160 -21.35 9.16 -3.89
CA CYS A 160 -22.11 10.40 -3.99
C CYS A 160 -22.55 10.66 -5.43
N ASN A 161 -23.79 11.13 -5.58
CA ASN A 161 -24.26 11.72 -6.82
C ASN A 161 -23.91 13.20 -6.80
N TYR A 162 -23.27 13.66 -7.87
CA TYR A 162 -22.88 15.05 -8.02
C TYR A 162 -23.73 15.74 -9.09
N PRO A 163 -24.04 17.03 -8.92
CA PRO A 163 -24.78 17.80 -9.91
C PRO A 163 -23.99 17.93 -11.22
N ALA A 164 -24.70 18.11 -12.34
CA ALA A 164 -24.11 18.13 -13.69
C ALA A 164 -23.02 19.21 -13.88
N ASN A 165 -23.10 20.31 -13.14
CA ASN A 165 -22.08 21.38 -13.15
C ASN A 165 -20.72 20.94 -12.57
N MET A 166 -20.64 19.82 -11.86
CA MET A 166 -19.39 19.25 -11.35
C MET A 166 -18.78 18.18 -12.27
N SER A 167 -19.43 17.85 -13.39
CA SER A 167 -19.00 16.76 -14.29
C SER A 167 -17.55 16.89 -14.77
N HIS A 168 -17.06 18.11 -15.00
CA HIS A 168 -15.66 18.36 -15.40
C HIS A 168 -14.62 17.99 -14.33
N TYR A 169 -15.02 17.83 -13.07
CA TYR A 169 -14.14 17.46 -11.95
C TYR A 169 -14.27 15.98 -11.56
N ILE A 170 -15.14 15.23 -12.24
CA ILE A 170 -15.47 13.85 -11.88
C ILE A 170 -15.02 12.93 -13.00
N ASP A 171 -14.21 11.94 -12.63
CA ASP A 171 -13.83 10.85 -13.51
C ASP A 171 -14.66 9.61 -13.14
N TYR A 172 -15.53 9.18 -14.06
CA TYR A 172 -16.29 7.95 -13.89
C TYR A 172 -15.48 6.78 -14.43
N ARG A 173 -15.10 5.87 -13.54
CA ARG A 173 -14.39 4.65 -13.91
C ARG A 173 -15.11 3.42 -13.37
N HIS A 174 -15.15 2.39 -14.20
CA HIS A 174 -15.63 1.09 -13.76
C HIS A 174 -14.62 0.48 -12.78
N CYS A 175 -15.07 0.22 -11.54
CA CYS A 175 -14.32 -0.56 -10.54
C CYS A 175 -14.34 -2.08 -10.82
N SER A 176 -14.91 -2.50 -11.95
CA SER A 176 -14.82 -3.88 -12.42
C SER A 176 -13.46 -4.04 -13.07
N LEU A 177 -12.50 -4.46 -12.24
CA LEU A 177 -11.36 -5.26 -12.70
C LEU A 177 -11.94 -6.29 -13.66
N GLU A 178 -11.49 -6.24 -14.91
CA GLU A 178 -12.04 -6.97 -16.04
C GLU A 178 -12.53 -8.36 -15.60
N GLU A 179 -13.84 -8.58 -15.71
CA GLU A 179 -14.35 -9.94 -15.86
C GLU A 179 -13.83 -10.40 -17.23
N GLU A 180 -12.55 -10.76 -17.30
CA GLU A 180 -12.05 -11.57 -18.39
C GLU A 180 -12.92 -12.82 -18.34
N SER A 181 -13.86 -12.87 -19.28
CA SER A 181 -14.75 -14.00 -19.52
C SER A 181 -13.95 -15.27 -19.24
N HIS A 182 -14.41 -16.06 -18.27
CA HIS A 182 -13.94 -17.42 -18.08
C HIS A 182 -14.26 -18.19 -19.37
N ASN A 183 -13.45 -18.02 -20.41
CA ASN A 183 -13.34 -18.96 -21.50
C ASN A 183 -12.71 -20.18 -20.87
N VAL A 184 -13.58 -21.06 -20.39
CA VAL A 184 -13.28 -22.47 -20.11
C VAL A 184 -13.01 -23.13 -21.47
N GLY A 185 -11.92 -22.71 -22.11
CA GLY A 185 -11.26 -23.45 -23.17
C GLY A 185 -10.14 -24.23 -22.51
N GLU A 186 -10.23 -25.55 -22.55
CA GLU A 186 -9.11 -26.45 -22.29
C GLU A 186 -8.01 -26.17 -23.33
N GLY A 187 -7.17 -25.17 -23.07
CA GLY A 187 -6.03 -24.82 -23.90
C GLY A 187 -4.95 -24.17 -23.04
N ASN A 188 -3.81 -24.87 -22.88
CA ASN A 188 -2.58 -24.44 -22.22
C ASN A 188 -2.74 -23.42 -21.07
N LYS A 189 -3.00 -23.90 -19.85
CA LYS A 189 -2.92 -23.06 -18.65
C LYS A 189 -1.49 -22.57 -18.47
N VAL A 190 -1.25 -21.30 -18.80
CA VAL A 190 0.01 -20.61 -18.51
C VAL A 190 0.19 -20.61 -16.99
N PRO A 191 1.30 -21.12 -16.45
CA PRO A 191 1.52 -21.18 -15.01
C PRO A 191 1.60 -19.76 -14.43
N VAL A 192 1.11 -19.60 -13.20
CA VAL A 192 1.23 -18.36 -12.43
C VAL A 192 2.71 -18.02 -12.20
N CYS A 193 3.03 -16.72 -12.29
CA CYS A 193 4.35 -16.23 -11.95
C CYS A 193 4.54 -16.19 -10.43
N GLU A 194 5.45 -17.02 -9.90
CA GLU A 194 5.68 -17.10 -8.44
C GLU A 194 6.10 -15.76 -7.82
N LYS A 195 6.98 -15.00 -8.49
CA LYS A 195 7.43 -13.69 -7.99
C LYS A 195 6.29 -12.68 -7.93
N PHE A 196 5.52 -12.56 -9.03
CA PHE A 196 4.37 -11.66 -9.05
C PHE A 196 3.30 -12.10 -8.04
N SER A 197 3.05 -13.40 -7.96
CA SER A 197 2.08 -14.00 -7.04
C SER A 197 2.40 -13.75 -5.57
N ALA A 198 3.68 -13.64 -5.21
CA ALA A 198 4.11 -13.34 -3.85
C ALA A 198 4.14 -11.83 -3.54
N TYR A 199 4.55 -10.99 -4.51
CA TYR A 199 4.92 -9.60 -4.23
C TYR A 199 4.13 -8.54 -5.00
N GLY A 200 3.32 -8.93 -5.98
CA GLY A 200 2.66 -8.02 -6.92
C GLY A 200 3.64 -7.37 -7.91
N TRP A 201 4.88 -7.88 -8.01
CA TRP A 201 5.91 -7.35 -8.91
C TRP A 201 6.74 -8.48 -9.52
N CYS A 202 7.15 -8.26 -10.78
CA CYS A 202 8.02 -9.17 -11.52
C CYS A 202 9.01 -8.36 -12.37
N PRO A 203 10.31 -8.69 -12.35
CA PRO A 203 11.32 -7.97 -13.14
C PRO A 203 11.12 -8.09 -14.65
N LYS A 204 10.41 -9.13 -15.11
CA LYS A 204 10.06 -9.31 -16.53
C LYS A 204 8.86 -8.46 -16.96
N GLY A 205 8.12 -7.88 -16.02
CA GLY A 205 6.95 -7.02 -16.28
C GLY A 205 5.98 -7.66 -17.27
N MET A 206 5.51 -6.87 -18.23
CA MET A 206 4.60 -7.31 -19.30
C MET A 206 5.20 -8.36 -20.26
N LYS A 207 6.53 -8.56 -20.22
CA LYS A 207 7.24 -9.57 -21.03
C LYS A 207 7.37 -10.90 -20.30
N CYS A 208 6.75 -11.06 -19.13
CA CYS A 208 6.78 -12.31 -18.39
C CYS A 208 6.00 -13.40 -19.14
N PRO A 209 6.58 -14.60 -19.38
CA PRO A 209 5.87 -15.69 -20.04
C PRO A 209 4.88 -16.41 -19.10
N GLN A 210 4.88 -16.07 -17.81
CA GLN A 210 4.01 -16.62 -16.79
C GLN A 210 2.85 -15.65 -16.50
N SER A 211 1.74 -16.17 -15.99
CA SER A 211 0.54 -15.36 -15.72
C SER A 211 0.73 -14.44 -14.53
N HIS A 212 0.38 -13.16 -14.71
CA HIS A 212 0.23 -12.16 -13.64
C HIS A 212 -1.24 -11.92 -13.26
N ASN A 213 -2.18 -12.73 -13.79
CA ASN A 213 -3.60 -12.58 -13.49
C ASN A 213 -3.86 -12.91 -12.01
N ILE A 214 -4.28 -11.89 -11.26
CA ILE A 214 -4.49 -11.97 -9.80
C ILE A 214 -5.66 -12.88 -9.44
N ASP A 215 -6.68 -12.98 -10.29
CA ASP A 215 -7.81 -13.87 -10.02
C ASP A 215 -7.39 -15.35 -10.12
N LEU A 216 -6.55 -15.69 -11.09
CA LEU A 216 -5.91 -17.02 -11.16
C LEU A 216 -5.01 -17.29 -9.95
N ILE A 217 -4.23 -16.30 -9.53
CA ILE A 217 -3.39 -16.40 -8.32
C ILE A 217 -4.24 -16.72 -7.09
N ILE A 218 -5.33 -15.98 -6.88
CA ILE A 218 -6.23 -16.20 -5.73
C ILE A 218 -6.90 -17.57 -5.82
N ASP A 219 -7.29 -18.03 -7.01
CA ASP A 219 -7.88 -19.37 -7.21
C ASP A 219 -6.91 -20.49 -6.82
N GLU A 220 -5.64 -20.40 -7.24
CA GLU A 220 -4.60 -21.35 -6.88
C GLU A 220 -4.32 -21.33 -5.37
N ASP A 221 -4.21 -20.15 -4.77
CA ASP A 221 -3.97 -19.97 -3.34
C ASP A 221 -5.12 -20.54 -2.50
N ASP A 222 -6.39 -20.29 -2.88
CA ASP A 222 -7.58 -20.82 -2.20
C ASP A 222 -7.65 -22.35 -2.29
N LYS A 223 -7.33 -22.91 -3.46
CA LYS A 223 -7.29 -24.36 -3.65
C LYS A 223 -6.23 -25.01 -2.77
N LEU A 224 -5.00 -24.48 -2.79
CA LEU A 224 -3.89 -24.98 -1.96
C LEU A 224 -4.20 -24.87 -0.46
N TRP A 225 -4.85 -23.79 -0.05
CA TRP A 225 -5.28 -23.60 1.32
C TRP A 225 -6.31 -24.65 1.76
N GLU A 226 -7.33 -24.90 0.94
CA GLU A 226 -8.38 -25.86 1.25
C GLU A 226 -7.84 -27.30 1.27
N GLU A 227 -6.91 -27.65 0.38
CA GLU A 227 -6.21 -28.93 0.40
C GLU A 227 -5.40 -29.14 1.71
N LYS A 228 -4.63 -28.13 2.14
CA LYS A 228 -3.90 -28.16 3.41
C LYS A 228 -4.84 -28.28 4.60
N ARG A 229 -5.97 -27.55 4.57
CA ARG A 229 -7.00 -27.62 5.61
C ARG A 229 -7.60 -29.02 5.71
N LYS A 230 -7.91 -29.66 4.59
CA LYS A 230 -8.41 -31.06 4.53
C LYS A 230 -7.37 -32.05 5.08
N LYS A 231 -6.10 -31.92 4.69
CA LYS A 231 -4.99 -32.75 5.21
C LYS A 231 -4.83 -32.61 6.72
N ARG A 232 -4.89 -31.37 7.26
CA ARG A 232 -4.84 -31.10 8.71
C ARG A 232 -6.03 -31.74 9.45
N LYS A 233 -7.26 -31.57 8.94
CA LYS A 233 -8.45 -32.21 9.51
C LYS A 233 -8.34 -33.75 9.54
N HIS A 234 -7.79 -34.35 8.48
CA HIS A 234 -7.57 -35.80 8.43
C HIS A 234 -6.51 -36.27 9.46
N LYS A 235 -5.39 -35.54 9.58
CA LYS A 235 -4.36 -35.82 10.59
C LYS A 235 -4.89 -35.69 12.02
N TRP A 236 -5.69 -34.67 12.30
CA TRP A 236 -6.33 -34.47 13.60
C TRP A 236 -7.32 -35.59 13.93
N LYS A 237 -8.17 -36.00 12.98
CA LYS A 237 -9.08 -37.15 13.16
C LYS A 237 -8.32 -38.44 13.45
N ARG A 238 -7.20 -38.69 12.75
CA ARG A 238 -6.34 -39.86 13.04
C ARG A 238 -5.76 -39.82 14.45
N ARG A 239 -5.23 -38.68 14.90
CA ARG A 239 -4.70 -38.52 16.27
C ARG A 239 -5.77 -38.74 17.34
N LYS A 240 -6.94 -38.12 17.17
CA LYS A 240 -8.08 -38.29 18.08
C LYS A 240 -8.56 -39.74 18.18
N ASN A 241 -8.52 -40.49 17.08
CA ASN A 241 -8.88 -41.91 17.07
C ASN A 241 -7.78 -42.84 17.61
N THR A 242 -6.57 -42.33 17.87
CA THR A 242 -5.43 -43.10 18.40
C THR A 242 -5.26 -42.89 19.92
N GLU A 243 -5.92 -41.90 20.53
CA GLU A 243 -5.66 -41.43 21.91
C GLU A 243 -6.70 -41.80 22.99
N GLU A 244 -7.63 -42.76 22.79
CA GLU A 244 -8.42 -43.33 23.93
C GLU A 244 -8.74 -44.84 23.77
N PRO A 245 -8.56 -45.69 24.81
CA PRO A 245 -7.54 -45.70 25.85
C PRO A 245 -6.68 -46.99 25.80
N ALA A 246 -5.35 -46.85 25.69
CA ALA A 246 -4.44 -47.88 26.17
C ALA A 246 -4.20 -47.63 27.67
N LYS A 247 -5.08 -48.17 28.53
CA LYS A 247 -4.80 -48.31 29.97
C LYS A 247 -4.47 -49.77 30.27
N ALA A 248 -3.20 -49.97 30.63
CA ALA A 248 -2.64 -50.95 31.57
C ALA A 248 -1.40 -51.62 30.95
N PHE A 249 -0.21 -51.09 31.27
CA PHE A 249 0.80 -51.79 32.07
C PHE A 249 1.94 -50.81 32.40
N GLU A 250 2.27 -50.73 33.68
CA GLU A 250 3.33 -49.90 34.27
C GLU A 250 4.71 -50.53 34.01
N GLU A 251 5.74 -49.72 33.72
CA GLU A 251 6.88 -49.43 34.62
C GLU A 251 8.11 -48.85 33.87
N GLU A 252 8.68 -47.82 34.50
CA GLU A 252 10.07 -47.32 34.49
C GLU A 252 10.77 -46.74 33.23
N SER A 253 11.12 -45.45 33.37
CA SER A 253 12.51 -44.92 33.35
C SER A 253 12.83 -43.78 32.38
N SER A 254 13.18 -42.65 33.00
CA SER A 254 14.17 -41.63 32.59
C SER A 254 13.88 -40.66 31.43
N GLY A 255 13.99 -39.37 31.76
CA GLY A 255 14.89 -38.45 31.06
C GLY A 255 14.37 -37.64 29.87
N LYS A 256 14.22 -36.33 30.14
CA LYS A 256 14.42 -35.15 29.27
C LYS A 256 13.30 -34.60 28.38
N GLU A 257 13.35 -33.27 28.35
CA GLU A 257 12.82 -32.27 27.44
C GLU A 257 11.35 -31.85 27.55
N MET A 258 11.20 -30.77 28.32
CA MET A 258 10.06 -29.87 28.36
C MET A 258 10.05 -29.04 27.07
N ASP A 259 9.38 -29.53 26.02
CA ASP A 259 9.12 -28.76 24.82
C ASP A 259 7.95 -27.79 25.08
N LEU A 260 8.27 -26.49 25.10
CA LEU A 260 7.28 -25.42 25.10
C LEU A 260 6.38 -25.57 23.88
N ALA A 261 5.09 -25.81 24.11
CA ALA A 261 4.06 -25.73 23.11
C ALA A 261 4.02 -24.31 22.50
N GLN A 262 4.68 -24.13 21.35
CA GLN A 262 4.44 -22.98 20.50
C GLN A 262 3.04 -23.11 19.89
N ASN A 263 2.10 -22.36 20.45
CA ASN A 263 0.89 -21.95 19.73
C ASN A 263 1.31 -21.13 18.50
N GLY A 264 1.42 -21.76 17.33
CA GLY A 264 1.85 -21.09 16.10
C GLY A 264 1.32 -21.79 14.85
N GLU A 265 0.81 -20.99 13.91
CA GLU A 265 0.34 -21.35 12.56
C GLU A 265 -1.13 -21.81 12.36
N GLU A 266 -2.09 -20.98 12.79
CA GLU A 266 -3.46 -21.01 12.25
C GLU A 266 -3.62 -20.24 10.91
N GLY A 267 -2.54 -19.92 10.20
CA GLY A 267 -2.57 -19.12 8.96
C GLY A 267 -2.57 -19.94 7.66
N PRO A 268 -2.98 -19.36 6.52
CA PRO A 268 -2.67 -19.92 5.21
C PRO A 268 -1.16 -19.96 4.95
N PRO A 269 -0.73 -20.77 3.97
CA PRO A 269 0.68 -20.92 3.68
C PRO A 269 1.31 -19.61 3.24
N ARG A 270 2.39 -19.21 3.92
CA ARG A 270 3.22 -18.10 3.47
C ARG A 270 4.07 -18.56 2.29
N LYS A 271 4.09 -17.79 1.20
CA LYS A 271 5.06 -17.98 0.12
C LYS A 271 6.45 -17.65 0.69
N GLN A 272 7.36 -18.62 0.62
CA GLN A 272 8.70 -18.51 1.21
C GLN A 272 9.48 -17.39 0.51
N SER A 273 10.21 -16.61 1.29
CA SER A 273 11.09 -15.54 0.82
C SER A 273 12.29 -16.12 0.07
N CYS A 274 12.30 -16.06 -1.26
CA CYS A 274 13.53 -16.24 -2.04
C CYS A 274 14.23 -14.89 -2.17
N TYR A 275 15.16 -14.57 -1.27
CA TYR A 275 16.20 -13.58 -1.55
C TYR A 275 17.45 -14.31 -2.01
N GLU A 276 17.85 -14.09 -3.25
CA GLU A 276 19.27 -14.08 -3.62
C GLU A 276 19.79 -12.66 -3.38
N PRO A 277 20.94 -12.47 -2.72
CA PRO A 277 21.51 -11.14 -2.53
C PRO A 277 22.19 -10.70 -3.83
N ALA A 278 21.60 -9.71 -4.53
CA ALA A 278 22.31 -8.97 -5.57
C ALA A 278 23.04 -7.79 -4.92
N ALA A 279 24.36 -7.92 -4.89
CA ALA A 279 25.42 -6.97 -4.53
C ALA A 279 25.03 -5.48 -4.49
N ALA A 280 25.09 -4.92 -3.28
CA ALA A 280 25.37 -3.51 -3.05
C ALA A 280 26.59 -3.42 -2.13
N THR A 281 27.76 -3.73 -2.67
CA THR A 281 29.04 -3.44 -2.02
C THR A 281 30.08 -3.24 -3.11
N GLU A 282 30.21 -2.00 -3.58
CA GLU A 282 31.48 -1.45 -4.03
C GLU A 282 31.40 0.07 -3.85
N LEU A 283 31.75 0.49 -2.63
CA LEU A 283 32.41 1.77 -2.45
C LEU A 283 33.83 1.59 -3.00
N ALA A 284 34.11 2.14 -4.17
CA ALA A 284 35.49 2.36 -4.59
C ALA A 284 35.92 3.74 -4.08
N GLU A 285 36.84 3.70 -3.12
CA GLU A 285 37.65 4.81 -2.66
C GLU A 285 38.38 5.46 -3.85
N ILE A 286 38.34 6.79 -3.94
CA ILE A 286 39.25 7.56 -4.80
C ILE A 286 40.06 8.47 -3.88
N ILE A 287 41.31 8.07 -3.64
CA ILE A 287 42.37 8.92 -3.08
C ILE A 287 42.99 9.70 -4.26
N PRO A 288 43.32 11.01 -4.10
CA PRO A 288 43.66 11.89 -5.21
C PRO A 288 45.13 11.73 -5.60
N ASN A 289 45.43 11.80 -6.90
CA ASN A 289 46.76 12.11 -7.40
C ASN A 289 46.74 13.39 -8.21
N THR A 290 47.59 14.29 -7.75
CA THR A 290 47.99 15.60 -8.24
C THR A 290 48.86 15.48 -9.50
N GLU A 291 49.12 16.64 -10.14
CA GLU A 291 49.96 16.92 -11.33
C GLU A 291 49.17 16.87 -12.66
N GLY A 292 48.92 17.95 -13.41
CA GLY A 292 49.46 19.30 -13.43
C GLY A 292 50.31 19.52 -14.69
N THR A 293 49.70 19.86 -15.84
CA THR A 293 50.40 20.63 -16.89
C THR A 293 49.40 21.35 -17.82
N THR A 294 49.63 22.65 -17.98
CA THR A 294 48.99 23.64 -18.85
C THR A 294 49.41 23.51 -20.32
N LEU A 295 48.52 23.81 -21.28
CA LEU A 295 48.71 24.88 -22.30
C LEU A 295 47.49 25.02 -23.25
N GLU A 296 47.43 26.18 -23.87
CA GLU A 296 46.30 26.91 -24.46
C GLU A 296 46.05 26.69 -25.98
N ASN A 297 45.00 27.38 -26.47
CA ASN A 297 44.68 27.83 -27.86
C ASN A 297 43.91 26.85 -28.76
N SER A 298 42.92 27.22 -29.60
CA SER A 298 42.30 28.51 -30.00
C SER A 298 41.17 28.24 -31.03
N THR A 299 40.17 29.15 -31.15
CA THR A 299 39.36 29.54 -32.37
C THR A 299 38.55 28.45 -33.14
N ASP A 300 37.39 28.63 -33.77
CA ASP A 300 36.57 29.74 -34.30
C ASP A 300 35.11 29.27 -34.60
N MET A 301 34.19 30.21 -34.83
CA MET A 301 32.74 30.09 -35.15
C MET A 301 32.36 29.57 -36.56
N GLU A 302 31.24 28.79 -36.63
CA GLU A 302 30.01 28.81 -37.52
C GLU A 302 30.11 29.07 -39.06
N PRO A 303 29.05 28.87 -39.94
CA PRO A 303 27.65 28.41 -39.75
C PRO A 303 27.07 27.41 -40.80
N GLU A 304 25.83 26.96 -40.53
CA GLU A 304 24.66 26.62 -41.37
C GLU A 304 24.75 25.86 -42.73
N THR A 305 23.85 24.88 -42.91
CA THR A 305 23.15 24.64 -44.19
C THR A 305 21.82 23.91 -44.00
N GLU A 306 20.75 24.57 -44.43
CA GLU A 306 19.40 24.04 -44.61
C GLU A 306 19.33 23.06 -45.78
N VAL A 307 18.60 21.95 -45.65
CA VAL A 307 18.01 21.24 -46.79
C VAL A 307 16.60 20.79 -46.43
N ALA A 308 15.64 21.22 -47.24
CA ALA A 308 14.21 20.95 -47.11
C ALA A 308 13.73 19.74 -47.92
N CYS A 309 12.59 19.21 -47.47
CA CYS A 309 11.54 18.46 -48.19
C CYS A 309 11.71 16.95 -48.46
N ALA A 310 10.91 16.14 -47.77
CA ALA A 310 9.80 15.40 -48.39
C ALA A 310 8.80 14.90 -47.32
N ALA A 311 7.53 15.27 -47.49
CA ALA A 311 6.44 14.92 -46.60
C ALA A 311 5.90 13.52 -46.93
N GLU A 312 6.02 12.57 -46.00
CA GLU A 312 5.22 11.35 -45.98
C GLU A 312 4.12 11.51 -44.94
N LYS A 313 2.87 11.54 -45.41
CA LYS A 313 1.66 11.50 -44.56
C LYS A 313 1.56 10.12 -43.92
N GLU A 314 2.16 9.94 -42.75
CA GLU A 314 1.75 8.85 -41.87
C GLU A 314 0.39 9.20 -41.27
N LYS A 315 -0.61 8.37 -41.59
CA LYS A 315 -1.91 8.38 -40.90
C LYS A 315 -1.66 7.95 -39.46
N GLU A 316 -1.56 8.91 -38.55
CA GLU A 316 -1.75 8.68 -37.13
C GLU A 316 -3.15 8.06 -36.93
N THR A 317 -3.16 6.75 -36.75
CA THR A 317 -4.30 6.06 -36.18
C THR A 317 -4.26 6.39 -34.70
N HIS A 318 -4.98 7.43 -34.29
CA HIS A 318 -5.34 7.64 -32.89
C HIS A 318 -6.15 6.44 -32.42
N GLY A 319 -5.46 5.38 -31.98
CA GLY A 319 -6.03 4.39 -31.10
C GLY A 319 -6.47 5.08 -29.82
N PRO A 320 -7.56 4.63 -29.17
CA PRO A 320 -7.93 5.15 -27.87
C PRO A 320 -6.73 4.99 -26.92
N PRO A 321 -6.45 5.96 -26.04
CA PRO A 321 -5.38 5.81 -25.07
C PRO A 321 -5.63 4.51 -24.31
N SER A 322 -4.63 3.63 -24.30
CA SER A 322 -4.64 2.38 -23.55
C SER A 322 -5.27 2.65 -22.19
N GLN A 323 -6.37 1.98 -21.87
CA GLN A 323 -7.03 2.11 -20.57
C GLN A 323 -5.98 1.83 -19.49
N GLY A 324 -5.47 2.91 -18.88
CA GLY A 324 -4.34 2.85 -17.96
C GLY A 324 -4.69 1.97 -16.77
N GLY A 325 -3.72 1.17 -16.34
CA GLY A 325 -3.89 0.15 -15.31
C GLY A 325 -4.44 0.66 -13.98
N THR A 326 -4.75 -0.30 -13.11
CA THR A 326 -5.39 -0.15 -11.79
C THR A 326 -4.60 0.69 -10.78
N HIS A 327 -3.32 0.95 -11.04
CA HIS A 327 -2.42 1.72 -10.17
C HIS A 327 -2.56 3.25 -10.37
N ARG A 328 -3.75 3.78 -10.03
CA ARG A 328 -3.95 5.23 -9.86
C ARG A 328 -4.20 5.53 -8.39
N ALA A 329 -3.69 6.66 -7.91
CA ALA A 329 -3.80 7.06 -6.50
C ALA A 329 -5.24 6.97 -5.93
N GLY A 330 -6.25 7.43 -6.70
CA GLY A 330 -7.65 7.34 -6.27
C GLY A 330 -8.17 5.89 -6.16
N PHE A 331 -7.75 4.99 -7.04
CA PHE A 331 -8.06 3.57 -6.93
C PHE A 331 -7.34 2.93 -5.75
N ASP A 332 -6.06 3.25 -5.55
CA ASP A 332 -5.29 2.74 -4.41
C ASP A 332 -5.91 3.17 -3.08
N ALA A 333 -6.35 4.42 -2.97
CA ALA A 333 -7.08 4.94 -1.81
C ALA A 333 -8.41 4.19 -1.60
N PHE A 334 -9.18 3.97 -2.67
CA PHE A 334 -10.42 3.21 -2.61
C PHE A 334 -10.20 1.75 -2.18
N MET A 335 -9.24 1.06 -2.79
CA MET A 335 -8.88 -0.33 -2.46
C MET A 335 -8.45 -0.43 -0.99
N THR A 336 -7.63 0.52 -0.52
CA THR A 336 -7.18 0.60 0.88
C THR A 336 -8.38 0.75 1.83
N GLY A 337 -9.28 1.70 1.54
CA GLY A 337 -10.49 1.90 2.34
C GLY A 337 -11.42 0.68 2.34
N TYR A 338 -11.59 0.03 1.19
CA TYR A 338 -12.41 -1.17 1.04
C TYR A 338 -11.85 -2.34 1.85
N VAL A 339 -10.54 -2.59 1.78
CA VAL A 339 -9.89 -3.64 2.57
C VAL A 339 -10.13 -3.40 4.05
N MET A 340 -9.91 -2.19 4.54
CA MET A 340 -10.13 -1.88 5.96
C MET A 340 -11.60 -2.05 6.38
N ALA A 341 -12.55 -1.55 5.58
CA ALA A 341 -13.98 -1.68 5.86
C ALA A 341 -14.43 -3.16 5.90
N TYR A 342 -13.91 -3.99 4.99
CA TYR A 342 -14.18 -5.42 4.94
C TYR A 342 -13.61 -6.15 6.18
N VAL A 343 -12.35 -5.89 6.54
CA VAL A 343 -11.72 -6.50 7.72
C VAL A 343 -12.47 -6.10 9.00
N TRP A 344 -12.82 -4.82 9.13
CA TRP A 344 -13.61 -4.33 10.25
C TRP A 344 -14.97 -5.01 10.35
N MET A 345 -15.70 -5.16 9.23
CA MET A 345 -16.99 -5.88 9.20
C MET A 345 -16.84 -7.31 9.73
N LEU A 346 -15.83 -8.06 9.27
CA LEU A 346 -15.59 -9.44 9.71
C LEU A 346 -15.29 -9.56 11.22
N LYS A 347 -14.74 -8.50 11.82
CA LYS A 347 -14.35 -8.48 13.23
C LYS A 347 -15.45 -7.95 14.14
N LYS A 348 -16.21 -6.95 13.68
CA LYS A 348 -17.38 -6.44 14.40
C LYS A 348 -18.40 -7.56 14.66
N GLY A 349 -18.60 -8.48 13.72
CA GLY A 349 -19.48 -9.64 13.92
C GLY A 349 -19.00 -10.67 14.97
N LYS A 350 -17.76 -10.56 15.47
CA LYS A 350 -17.17 -11.49 16.46
C LYS A 350 -17.04 -10.91 17.87
N ASN A 351 -16.96 -9.58 18.01
CA ASN A 351 -16.82 -8.89 19.29
C ASN A 351 -18.15 -8.27 19.71
N THR A 352 -18.73 -8.75 20.81
CA THR A 352 -20.00 -8.24 21.39
C THR A 352 -19.86 -6.90 22.12
N ASP A 353 -18.64 -6.45 22.42
CA ASP A 353 -18.39 -5.18 23.14
C ASP A 353 -18.09 -4.03 22.17
N ALA A 354 -19.12 -3.64 21.41
CA ALA A 354 -19.07 -2.46 20.55
C ALA A 354 -19.41 -1.21 21.37
N GLY A 355 -18.40 -0.55 21.97
CA GLY A 355 -18.66 0.66 22.76
C GLY A 355 -17.58 1.73 22.75
N THR A 356 -16.31 1.39 22.97
CA THR A 356 -15.32 2.41 23.35
C THR A 356 -13.88 2.12 22.91
N GLY A 357 -13.62 1.01 22.20
CA GLY A 357 -12.29 0.59 21.79
C GLY A 357 -11.88 1.02 20.36
N PRO A 358 -10.59 0.89 20.01
CA PRO A 358 -10.11 1.10 18.65
C PRO A 358 -10.75 0.13 17.64
N TRP A 359 -10.81 0.51 16.35
CA TRP A 359 -11.43 -0.30 15.29
C TRP A 359 -10.80 -1.69 15.19
N LEU A 360 -9.48 -1.79 15.16
CA LEU A 360 -8.81 -3.09 15.18
C LEU A 360 -7.73 -3.02 16.25
N PRO A 361 -8.02 -3.43 17.49
CA PRO A 361 -7.06 -3.33 18.60
C PRO A 361 -5.69 -3.96 18.26
N ASP A 362 -5.71 -5.10 17.56
CA ASP A 362 -4.50 -5.81 17.14
C ASP A 362 -3.71 -5.11 16.03
N CYS A 363 -4.33 -4.18 15.29
CA CYS A 363 -3.71 -3.40 14.22
C CYS A 363 -3.48 -1.92 14.60
N HIS A 364 -4.01 -1.48 15.75
CA HIS A 364 -3.96 -0.08 16.15
C HIS A 364 -2.53 0.42 16.29
N ASN A 365 -2.19 1.48 15.54
CA ASN A 365 -0.87 2.11 15.53
C ASN A 365 0.29 1.16 15.18
N LYS A 366 0.03 0.17 14.31
CA LYS A 366 1.05 -0.74 13.79
C LYS A 366 1.20 -0.56 12.28
N LEU A 367 2.36 -0.07 11.86
CA LEU A 367 2.72 0.04 10.45
C LEU A 367 3.50 -1.18 10.00
N TYR A 368 3.21 -1.63 8.79
CA TYR A 368 3.95 -2.72 8.17
C TYR A 368 5.38 -2.28 7.85
N LEU A 369 6.36 -3.15 8.12
CA LEU A 369 7.75 -2.94 7.76
C LEU A 369 8.22 -4.08 6.87
N SER A 370 8.40 -3.80 5.58
CA SER A 370 8.87 -4.79 4.61
C SER A 370 10.23 -5.35 5.05
N GLY A 371 10.33 -6.68 5.13
CA GLY A 371 11.56 -7.37 5.56
C GLY A 371 11.77 -7.43 7.09
N LYS A 372 10.80 -7.00 7.90
CA LYS A 372 10.84 -7.12 9.36
C LYS A 372 9.69 -8.01 9.86
N SER A 373 9.95 -8.77 10.92
CA SER A 373 8.96 -9.61 11.58
C SER A 373 8.06 -8.85 12.55
N VAL A 374 8.42 -7.61 12.88
CA VAL A 374 7.70 -6.74 13.81
C VAL A 374 7.28 -5.44 13.13
N PRO A 375 6.10 -4.89 13.45
CA PRO A 375 5.66 -3.61 12.92
C PRO A 375 6.41 -2.44 13.58
N LEU A 376 6.39 -1.28 12.92
CA LEU A 376 6.69 -0.03 13.59
C LEU A 376 5.49 0.37 14.45
N GLN A 377 5.71 0.59 15.74
CA GLN A 377 4.67 1.07 16.66
C GLN A 377 4.63 2.60 16.67
N ILE A 378 3.47 3.16 16.32
CA ILE A 378 3.22 4.60 16.37
C ILE A 378 2.73 4.98 17.77
N VAL A 379 3.69 5.17 18.67
CA VAL A 379 3.43 5.52 20.06
C VAL A 379 4.38 6.61 20.54
N LYS A 380 3.88 7.44 21.45
CA LYS A 380 4.72 8.34 22.25
C LYS A 380 5.23 7.58 23.48
N SER A 381 6.52 7.26 23.48
CA SER A 381 7.18 6.70 24.66
C SER A 381 7.40 7.76 25.74
N LEU A 382 7.66 7.33 26.97
CA LEU A 382 8.02 8.20 28.11
C LEU A 382 9.31 8.99 27.88
N PHE A 383 10.21 8.50 27.02
CA PHE A 383 11.51 9.10 26.76
C PHE A 383 11.53 10.00 25.51
N SER A 384 10.53 9.84 24.64
CA SER A 384 10.39 10.62 23.40
C SER A 384 9.62 11.90 23.64
N LYS A 385 10.17 13.01 23.15
CA LYS A 385 9.51 14.33 23.14
C LYS A 385 8.96 14.59 21.74
N SER A 386 7.78 15.19 21.68
CA SER A 386 7.21 15.72 20.44
C SER A 386 8.06 16.88 19.92
N SER A 387 8.07 17.11 18.61
CA SER A 387 8.84 18.20 18.02
C SER A 387 8.27 19.58 18.43
N LYS A 388 9.12 20.62 18.38
CA LYS A 388 8.69 21.99 18.73
C LYS A 388 7.62 22.50 17.75
N ALA A 389 7.83 22.27 16.45
CA ALA A 389 6.89 22.66 15.41
C ALA A 389 5.53 21.95 15.59
N HIS A 390 5.55 20.64 15.85
CA HIS A 390 4.34 19.88 16.19
C HIS A 390 3.63 20.46 17.41
N SER A 391 4.35 20.68 18.51
CA SER A 391 3.75 21.20 19.75
C SER A 391 3.05 22.56 19.55
N GLN A 392 3.60 23.43 18.69
CA GLN A 392 2.99 24.71 18.34
C GLN A 392 1.74 24.50 17.46
N LYS A 393 1.85 23.67 16.43
CA LYS A 393 0.73 23.34 15.53
C LYS A 393 -0.43 22.70 16.25
N MET A 394 -0.19 21.73 17.13
CA MET A 394 -1.25 21.04 17.88
C MET A 394 -1.97 21.98 18.84
N LYS A 395 -1.27 22.92 19.48
CA LYS A 395 -1.90 23.98 20.29
C LYS A 395 -2.87 24.81 19.45
N LEU A 396 -2.47 25.23 18.25
CA LEU A 396 -3.34 26.00 17.34
C LEU A 396 -4.47 25.14 16.75
N ALA A 397 -4.18 23.89 16.38
CA ALA A 397 -5.13 22.99 15.77
C ALA A 397 -6.27 22.62 16.73
N TRP A 398 -5.95 22.47 18.03
CA TRP A 398 -6.90 22.03 19.05
C TRP A 398 -7.47 23.14 19.93
N ALA A 399 -6.89 24.35 19.95
CA ALA A 399 -7.50 25.49 20.64
C ALA A 399 -8.72 26.07 19.91
N SER A 400 -8.92 25.73 18.63
CA SER A 400 -10.03 26.21 17.80
C SER A 400 -11.20 25.22 17.70
N GLY A 401 -11.24 24.20 18.55
CA GLY A 401 -12.21 23.10 18.50
C GLY A 401 -13.20 23.10 19.65
#